data_AF-A0A8S4A4M5-F1
#
_entry.id   AF-A0A8S4A4M5-F1
#
_cell.length_a   1.000
_cell.length_b   1.000
_cell.length_c   1.000
_cell.angle_alpha   90.00
_cell.angle_beta   90.00
_cell.angle_gamma   90.00
#
_symmetry.space_group_name_H-M   'P 1'
#
loop_
_entity.id
_entity.type
_entity.pdbx_description
1 polymer ?
#
loop_
_entity_poly.entity_id
_entity_poly.type
_entity_poly.pdbx_seq_one_letter_code
_entity_poly.pdbx_strand_id
1 'polypeptide(L)'
;ICTLIKSSASVINYEPQLSRFLTSGNLWASFEDVRSVIVKACFAKDNGLGGVMIRSLDLDDFSGVFCSQGRYPLITAISSVIKESSCRIYVPTLHARSGQTEATHFSSGWIFLLAVYLLLELHFH
;
A
#
# COMPACT_ATOMS: atom_id res chain seq x y z
N ILE A 1 -9.77 -7.75 7.96
CA ILE A 1 -8.65 -8.56 7.42
C ILE A 1 -7.93 -9.35 8.52
N CYS A 2 -7.26 -8.71 9.48
CA CYS A 2 -6.49 -9.44 10.52
C CYS A 2 -7.32 -10.44 11.34
N THR A 3 -8.57 -10.13 11.67
CA THR A 3 -9.50 -11.08 12.31
C THR A 3 -9.74 -12.33 11.47
N LEU A 4 -9.90 -12.19 10.14
CA LEU A 4 -10.12 -13.30 9.23
C LEU A 4 -8.88 -14.20 9.13
N ILE A 5 -7.70 -13.59 9.09
CA ILE A 5 -6.42 -14.31 9.09
C ILE A 5 -6.27 -15.11 10.39
N LYS A 6 -6.63 -14.53 11.54
CA LYS A 6 -6.61 -15.22 12.84
C LYS A 6 -7.64 -16.34 12.95
N SER A 7 -8.78 -16.23 12.27
CA SER A 7 -9.87 -17.20 12.41
C SER A 7 -9.67 -18.47 11.58
N SER A 8 -9.15 -18.36 10.34
CA SER A 8 -8.71 -19.49 9.47
C SER A 8 -8.63 -19.10 7.98
N ALA A 9 -8.64 -17.83 7.60
CA ALA A 9 -8.61 -17.44 6.19
C ALA A 9 -7.27 -17.84 5.54
N SER A 10 -7.33 -18.41 4.34
CA SER A 10 -6.15 -18.77 3.55
C SER A 10 -5.56 -17.53 2.90
N VAL A 11 -4.29 -17.23 3.17
CA VAL A 11 -3.60 -16.09 2.56
C VAL A 11 -2.75 -16.56 1.38
N ILE A 12 -2.91 -15.88 0.24
CA ILE A 12 -2.22 -16.19 -1.00
C ILE A 12 -1.38 -14.97 -1.39
N ASN A 13 -0.10 -15.22 -1.68
CA ASN A 13 0.88 -14.19 -2.00
C ASN A 13 1.14 -14.17 -3.51
N TYR A 14 1.09 -12.99 -4.11
CA TYR A 14 1.48 -12.77 -5.49
C TYR A 14 2.73 -11.88 -5.52
N GLU A 15 3.88 -12.54 -5.40
CA GLU A 15 5.20 -11.91 -5.22
C GLU A 15 5.61 -10.91 -6.33
N PRO A 16 5.28 -11.10 -7.63
CA PRO A 16 5.74 -10.14 -8.65
C PRO A 16 5.10 -8.74 -8.51
N GLN A 17 3.98 -8.62 -7.80
CA GLN A 17 3.25 -7.38 -7.58
C GLN A 17 3.22 -6.99 -6.10
N LEU A 18 3.81 -7.84 -5.23
CA LEU A 18 3.74 -7.75 -3.78
C LEU A 18 2.30 -7.59 -3.27
N SER A 19 1.37 -8.19 -4.01
CA SER A 19 -0.05 -8.16 -3.70
C SER A 19 -0.41 -9.38 -2.89
N ARG A 20 -1.32 -9.19 -1.92
CA ARG A 20 -1.83 -10.28 -1.10
C ARG A 20 -3.34 -10.30 -1.16
N PHE A 21 -3.87 -11.51 -1.11
CA PHE A 21 -5.29 -11.74 -0.98
C PHE A 21 -5.56 -12.86 0.00
N LEU A 22 -6.76 -12.85 0.58
CA LEU A 22 -7.26 -13.92 1.42
C LEU A 22 -8.52 -14.53 0.84
N THR A 23 -8.72 -15.81 1.13
CA THR A 23 -9.97 -16.52 0.86
C THR A 23 -10.54 -17.14 2.14
N SER A 24 -11.86 -17.07 2.31
CA SER A 24 -12.58 -17.72 3.41
C SER A 24 -13.98 -18.11 2.93
N GLY A 25 -14.18 -19.37 2.56
CA GLY A 25 -15.38 -19.80 1.85
C GLY A 25 -15.51 -19.05 0.51
N ASN A 26 -16.63 -18.36 0.31
CA ASN A 26 -16.88 -17.56 -0.89
C ASN A 26 -16.37 -16.11 -0.79
N LEU A 27 -15.76 -15.73 0.34
CA LEU A 27 -15.15 -14.42 0.50
C LEU A 27 -13.76 -14.41 -0.12
N TRP A 28 -13.50 -13.42 -0.97
CA TRP A 28 -12.17 -13.05 -1.43
C TRP A 28 -11.93 -11.58 -1.12
N ALA A 29 -10.75 -11.25 -0.59
CA ALA A 29 -10.36 -9.86 -0.35
C ALA A 29 -8.87 -9.67 -0.60
N SER A 30 -8.50 -8.66 -1.40
CA SER A 30 -7.14 -8.14 -1.45
C SER A 30 -6.89 -7.19 -0.29
N PHE A 31 -5.65 -7.14 0.20
CA PHE A 31 -5.28 -6.26 1.31
C PHE A 31 -3.79 -5.90 1.26
N GLU A 32 -3.44 -4.83 1.98
CA GLU A 32 -2.05 -4.43 2.20
C GLU A 32 -1.54 -4.95 3.54
N ASP A 33 -0.24 -5.25 3.59
CA ASP A 33 0.47 -5.55 4.84
C ASP A 33 1.66 -4.60 5.01
N VAL A 34 2.35 -4.72 6.14
CA VAL A 34 3.52 -3.89 6.44
C VAL A 34 4.58 -3.97 5.33
N ARG A 35 4.80 -5.14 4.72
CA ARG A 35 5.79 -5.31 3.65
C ARG A 35 5.36 -4.58 2.38
N SER A 36 4.10 -4.73 1.96
CA SER A 36 3.62 -4.11 0.72
C SER A 36 3.60 -2.58 0.80
N VAL A 37 3.22 -2.00 1.95
CA VAL A 37 3.22 -0.54 2.13
C VAL A 37 4.63 0.05 2.21
N ILE A 38 5.59 -0.65 2.82
CA ILE A 38 7.00 -0.21 2.85
C ILE A 38 7.54 -0.18 1.41
N VAL A 39 7.26 -1.20 0.59
CA VAL A 39 7.71 -1.21 -0.82
C VAL A 39 7.08 -0.09 -1.63
N LYS A 40 5.78 0.18 -1.47
CA LYS A 40 5.12 1.28 -2.18
C LYS A 40 5.65 2.65 -1.74
N ALA A 41 5.91 2.84 -0.45
CA ALA A 41 6.51 4.08 0.05
C ALA A 41 7.95 4.29 -0.47
N CYS A 42 8.72 3.21 -0.53
CA CYS A 42 10.05 3.24 -1.14
C CYS A 42 10.00 3.56 -2.63
N PHE A 43 9.10 2.92 -3.38
CA PHE A 43 8.91 3.23 -4.78
C PHE A 43 8.59 4.71 -4.99
N ALA A 44 7.69 5.29 -4.19
CA ALA A 44 7.36 6.70 -4.27
C ALA A 44 8.59 7.59 -4.03
N LYS A 45 9.41 7.24 -3.05
CA LYS A 45 10.64 7.96 -2.71
C LYS A 45 11.71 7.86 -3.80
N ASP A 46 11.99 6.65 -4.28
CA ASP A 46 13.02 6.39 -5.29
C ASP A 46 12.68 7.02 -6.64
N ASN A 47 11.39 7.25 -6.92
CA ASN A 47 10.91 7.95 -8.11
C ASN A 47 10.68 9.47 -7.88
N GLY A 48 11.03 10.02 -6.72
CA GLY A 48 10.91 11.45 -6.43
C GLY A 48 9.46 11.96 -6.40
N LEU A 49 8.48 11.11 -6.05
CA LEU A 49 7.09 11.52 -5.88
C LEU A 49 6.92 12.35 -4.61
N GLY A 50 5.91 13.23 -4.58
CA GLY A 50 5.67 14.16 -3.47
C GLY A 50 5.23 13.52 -2.14
N GLY A 51 4.92 12.22 -2.13
CA GLY A 51 4.54 11.48 -0.93
C GLY A 51 3.65 10.27 -1.24
N VAL A 52 3.06 9.70 -0.19
CA VAL A 52 2.09 8.60 -0.25
C VAL A 52 0.78 9.07 0.35
N MET A 53 -0.33 8.85 -0.36
CA MET A 53 -1.68 9.07 0.16
C MET A 53 -2.20 7.78 0.79
N ILE A 54 -2.84 7.89 1.96
CA ILE A 54 -3.45 6.78 2.68
C ILE A 54 -4.97 6.97 2.66
N ARG A 55 -5.70 5.94 2.22
CA ARG A 55 -7.17 5.90 2.27
C ARG A 55 -7.60 4.64 3.03
N SER A 56 -8.01 4.74 4.29
CA SER A 56 -8.04 5.90 5.21
C SER A 56 -7.50 5.51 6.59
N LEU A 57 -7.26 6.49 7.46
CA LEU A 57 -6.60 6.29 8.76
C LEU A 57 -7.38 5.35 9.70
N ASP A 58 -8.70 5.35 9.60
CA ASP A 58 -9.64 4.56 10.39
C ASP A 58 -9.72 3.08 9.96
N LEU A 59 -9.21 2.74 8.77
CA LEU A 59 -9.14 1.37 8.26
C LEU A 59 -7.84 0.64 8.63
N ASP A 60 -6.85 1.37 9.14
CA ASP A 60 -5.68 0.75 9.77
C ASP A 60 -6.05 0.24 11.17
N ASP A 61 -5.23 -0.64 11.75
CA ASP A 61 -5.44 -1.11 13.12
C ASP A 61 -5.05 -0.03 14.15
N PHE A 62 -5.90 0.98 14.26
CA PHE A 62 -5.70 2.14 15.14
C PHE A 62 -5.59 1.76 16.63
N SER A 63 -6.20 0.63 17.00
CA SER A 63 -6.23 0.09 18.36
C SER A 63 -5.03 -0.79 18.69
N GLY A 64 -4.44 -1.44 17.67
CA GLY A 64 -3.41 -2.46 17.79
C GLY A 64 -3.91 -3.84 18.24
N VAL A 65 -5.22 -4.03 18.39
CA VAL A 65 -5.83 -5.26 18.92
C VAL A 65 -6.02 -6.33 17.84
N PHE A 66 -6.29 -5.92 16.61
CA PHE A 66 -6.71 -6.85 15.54
C PHE A 66 -5.53 -7.57 14.91
N CYS A 67 -4.43 -6.87 14.64
CA CYS A 67 -3.28 -7.39 13.91
C CYS A 67 -2.12 -7.79 14.84
N SER A 68 -2.13 -7.35 16.11
CA SER A 68 -1.04 -7.61 17.06
C SER A 68 0.31 -7.04 16.59
N GLN A 69 0.27 -5.91 15.88
CA GLN A 69 1.43 -5.21 15.29
C GLN A 69 1.65 -3.81 15.89
N GLY A 70 0.98 -3.49 17.01
CA GLY A 70 0.93 -2.15 17.57
C GLY A 70 -0.14 -1.27 16.90
N ARG A 71 -0.25 -0.01 17.34
CA ARG A 71 -1.23 0.95 16.82
C ARG A 71 -0.78 1.49 15.47
N TYR A 72 -1.70 1.58 14.52
CA TYR A 72 -1.47 2.10 13.18
C TYR A 72 -0.27 1.44 12.47
N PRO A 73 -0.24 0.10 12.36
CA PRO A 73 0.93 -0.59 11.83
C PRO A 73 1.29 -0.20 10.40
N LEU A 74 0.30 0.03 9.52
CA LEU A 74 0.57 0.38 8.12
C LEU A 74 1.04 1.83 8.00
N ILE A 75 0.37 2.77 8.67
CA ILE A 75 0.74 4.19 8.62
C ILE A 75 2.10 4.42 9.28
N THR A 76 2.39 3.73 10.38
CA THR A 76 3.68 3.83 11.07
C THR A 76 4.82 3.35 10.16
N ALA A 77 4.60 2.24 9.44
CA ALA A 77 5.57 1.72 8.49
C ALA A 77 5.80 2.65 7.28
N ILE A 78 4.75 3.31 6.78
CA ILE A 78 4.91 4.34 5.73
C ILE A 78 5.69 5.53 6.29
N SER A 79 5.34 6.01 7.49
CA SER A 79 5.98 7.17 8.12
C SER A 79 7.48 6.96 8.33
N SER A 80 7.91 5.75 8.72
CA SER A 80 9.33 5.45 8.88
C SER A 80 10.09 5.57 7.56
N VAL A 81 9.56 5.00 6.47
CA VAL A 81 10.20 5.06 5.14
C VAL A 81 10.33 6.49 4.62
N ILE A 82 9.28 7.30 4.81
CA ILE A 82 9.28 8.70 4.36
C ILE A 82 10.27 9.56 5.17
N LYS A 83 10.47 9.28 6.46
CA LYS A 83 11.41 10.01 7.33
C LYS A 83 12.88 9.61 7.14
N GLU A 84 13.14 8.39 6.68
CA GLU A 84 14.51 7.92 6.44
C GLU A 84 15.17 8.70 5.29
N SER A 85 16.49 8.56 5.11
CA SER A 85 17.20 9.20 3.98
C SER A 85 17.21 8.35 2.71
N SER A 86 17.20 7.02 2.82
CA SER A 86 17.27 6.10 1.68
C SER A 86 16.40 4.87 1.91
N CYS A 87 15.71 4.39 0.88
CA CYS A 87 15.10 3.07 0.94
C CYS A 87 16.18 1.98 0.83
N ARG A 88 16.15 0.97 1.71
CA ARG A 88 16.95 -0.25 1.58
C ARG A 88 16.06 -1.48 1.63
N ILE A 89 15.13 -1.63 0.69
CA ILE A 89 14.39 -2.89 0.56
C ILE A 89 15.07 -3.76 -0.49
N TYR A 90 15.52 -4.92 -0.05
CA TYR A 90 15.87 -6.01 -0.95
C TYR A 90 14.58 -6.68 -1.43
N VAL A 91 14.08 -6.27 -2.60
CA VAL A 91 13.05 -7.03 -3.33
C VAL A 91 13.77 -7.75 -4.49
N PRO A 92 13.91 -9.09 -4.44
CA PRO A 92 14.66 -9.85 -5.45
C PRO A 92 14.20 -9.58 -6.88
N THR A 93 12.92 -9.29 -7.08
CA THR A 93 12.29 -9.07 -8.38
C THR A 93 12.36 -7.64 -8.90
N LEU A 94 12.51 -6.62 -8.02
CA LEU A 94 12.63 -5.22 -8.45
C LEU A 94 14.06 -4.87 -8.87
N HIS A 95 15.07 -5.58 -8.36
CA HIS A 95 16.46 -5.31 -8.69
C HIS A 95 16.86 -5.71 -10.12
N ALA A 96 16.06 -6.55 -10.79
CA ALA A 96 16.25 -6.88 -12.20
C ALA A 96 15.85 -5.73 -13.16
N ARG A 97 15.30 -4.61 -12.65
CA ARG A 97 14.80 -3.48 -13.44
C ARG A 97 15.46 -2.14 -13.12
N SER A 98 16.63 -2.11 -12.46
CA SER A 98 17.37 -0.86 -12.20
C SER A 98 18.01 -0.22 -13.46
N GLY A 99 17.63 -0.67 -14.66
CA GLY A 99 18.14 -0.18 -15.94
C GLY A 99 17.07 0.11 -16.99
N GLN A 100 15.79 0.18 -16.63
CA GLN A 100 14.73 0.65 -17.54
C GLN A 100 13.96 1.81 -16.91
N THR A 101 14.32 3.02 -17.32
CA THR A 101 13.41 4.17 -17.32
C THR A 101 12.23 3.85 -18.23
N GLU A 102 11.23 3.17 -17.68
CA GLU A 102 9.89 3.15 -18.22
C GLU A 102 9.00 3.91 -17.23
N ALA A 103 9.15 5.23 -17.25
CA ALA A 103 7.98 6.09 -17.14
C ALA A 103 7.13 5.85 -18.40
N THR A 104 6.51 4.67 -18.50
CA THR A 104 5.45 4.44 -19.47
C THR A 104 4.23 5.18 -18.95
N HIS A 105 4.19 6.46 -19.30
CA HIS A 105 2.99 7.11 -19.76
C HIS A 105 1.75 6.77 -18.90
N PHE A 106 1.66 7.39 -17.73
CA PHE A 106 0.38 7.51 -17.02
C PHE A 106 -0.52 8.52 -17.77
N SER A 107 -0.80 8.27 -19.05
CA SER A 107 -1.95 8.87 -19.72
C SER A 107 -3.20 8.12 -19.29
N SER A 108 -3.51 8.17 -18.00
CA SER A 108 -4.88 7.95 -17.56
C SER A 108 -5.32 9.22 -16.85
N GLY A 109 -5.70 10.21 -17.69
CA GLY A 109 -6.40 11.41 -17.23
C GLY A 109 -7.60 11.09 -16.34
N TRP A 110 -8.11 9.86 -16.40
CA TRP A 110 -9.14 9.31 -15.52
C TRP A 110 -8.77 9.25 -14.04
N ILE A 111 -7.53 8.94 -13.66
CA ILE A 111 -7.14 8.89 -12.24
C ILE A 111 -6.95 10.29 -11.67
N PHE A 112 -6.38 11.21 -12.47
CA PHE A 112 -6.34 12.63 -12.11
C PHE A 112 -7.75 13.24 -12.05
N LEU A 113 -8.64 12.90 -12.99
CA LEU A 113 -10.03 13.34 -12.98
C LEU A 113 -10.81 12.77 -11.79
N LEU A 114 -10.58 11.53 -11.36
CA LEU A 114 -11.23 10.98 -10.16
C LEU A 114 -10.76 11.69 -8.88
N ALA A 115 -9.48 12.04 -8.79
CA ALA A 115 -8.94 12.80 -7.66
C ALA A 115 -9.49 14.24 -7.63
N VAL A 116 -9.60 14.90 -8.79
CA VAL A 116 -10.21 16.24 -8.91
C VAL A 116 -11.73 16.19 -8.66
N TYR A 117 -12.42 15.14 -9.11
CA TYR A 117 -13.86 14.93 -8.88
C TYR A 117 -14.17 14.72 -7.40
N LEU A 118 -13.39 13.88 -6.69
CA LEU A 118 -13.53 13.74 -5.23
C LEU A 118 -13.20 15.02 -4.46
N LEU A 119 -12.25 15.83 -4.94
CA LEU A 119 -11.92 17.12 -4.32
C LEU A 119 -13.02 18.18 -4.53
N LEU A 120 -13.73 18.15 -5.67
CA LEU A 120 -14.87 19.01 -5.96
C LEU A 120 -16.12 18.64 -5.15
N GLU A 121 -16.38 17.35 -4.92
CA GLU A 121 -17.51 16.93 -4.06
C GLU A 121 -17.29 17.25 -2.57
N LEU A 122 -16.05 17.39 -2.11
CA LEU A 122 -15.74 17.83 -0.74
C LEU A 122 -15.81 19.34 -0.52
N HIS A 123 -15.98 20.15 -1.57
CA HIS A 123 -16.14 21.63 -1.48
C HIS A 123 -17.58 22.11 -1.68
N PHE A 124 -18.52 21.21 -2.00
CA PHE A 124 -19.96 21.49 -2.03
C PHE A 124 -20.70 20.55 -1.07
N HIS A 125 -20.30 20.56 0.20
CA HIS A 125 -21.24 20.31 1.29
C HIS A 125 -20.79 20.91 2.62
#